data_AF-A0A7C8I0W7-F1
#
_entry.id   AF-A0A7C8I0W7-F1
#
_cell.length_a   1.000
_cell.length_b   1.000
_cell.length_c   1.000
_cell.angle_alpha   90.00
_cell.angle_beta   90.00
_cell.angle_gamma   90.00
#
_symmetry.space_group_name_H-M   'P 1'
#
loop_
_entity.id
_entity.type
_entity.pdbx_description
1 polymer ?
#
loop_
_entity_poly.entity_id
_entity_poly.type
_entity_poly.pdbx_seq_one_letter_code
_entity_poly.pdbx_strand_id
1 'polypeptide(L)'
;MTRKAEGLAAKVPTAYIEMSSNDAAKYGVTDGKFVKVSSRRGFIEVEVQLSEKAVDGTVFIPFHFAEAAANVLTNSAECPESGIAEVKVCAVTIEPVGD
;
A
#
# COMPACT_ATOMS: atom_id res chain seq x y z
N MET A 1 -0.42 8.28 16.95
CA MET A 1 -0.65 7.88 18.37
C MET A 1 -0.38 6.39 18.56
N THR A 2 -0.98 5.50 17.78
CA THR A 2 -0.88 4.02 17.95
C THR A 2 0.52 3.44 17.72
N ARG A 3 1.33 3.99 16.80
CA ARG A 3 2.73 3.55 16.58
C ARG A 3 3.69 3.82 17.77
N LYS A 4 3.24 4.52 18.82
CA LYS A 4 3.98 4.70 20.07
C LYS A 4 3.62 3.66 21.14
N ALA A 5 2.55 2.88 20.94
CA ALA A 5 2.12 1.85 21.87
C ALA A 5 2.73 0.51 21.45
N GLU A 6 3.66 -0.01 22.25
CA GLU A 6 4.40 -1.24 21.95
C GLU A 6 3.49 -2.43 21.66
N GLY A 7 2.42 -2.60 22.46
CA GLY A 7 1.47 -3.70 22.27
C GLY A 7 0.74 -3.67 20.91
N LEU A 8 0.46 -2.47 20.37
CA LEU A 8 -0.16 -2.33 19.05
C LEU A 8 0.86 -2.50 17.93
N ALA A 9 2.06 -1.91 18.11
CA ALA A 9 3.15 -2.07 17.15
C ALA A 9 3.58 -3.54 17.02
N ALA A 10 3.54 -4.33 18.10
CA ALA A 10 3.84 -5.76 18.07
C ALA A 10 2.78 -6.59 17.30
N LYS A 11 1.54 -6.11 17.19
CA LYS A 11 0.46 -6.82 16.46
C LYS A 11 0.53 -6.60 14.96
N VAL A 12 0.93 -5.41 14.53
CA VAL A 12 1.12 -5.06 13.12
C VAL A 12 2.42 -4.27 13.00
N PRO A 13 3.57 -4.96 12.85
CA PRO A 13 4.89 -4.35 12.97
C PRO A 13 5.27 -3.50 11.76
N THR A 14 4.91 -3.95 10.56
CA THR A 14 5.35 -3.43 9.27
C THR A 14 4.18 -2.89 8.46
N ALA A 15 4.48 -1.95 7.58
CA ALA A 15 3.54 -1.53 6.56
C ALA A 15 3.41 -2.60 5.48
N TYR A 16 2.19 -2.82 5.01
CA TYR A 16 1.88 -3.91 4.09
C TYR A 16 1.01 -3.45 2.93
N ILE A 17 0.99 -4.26 1.86
CA ILE A 17 0.08 -4.14 0.72
C ILE A 17 -0.73 -5.42 0.62
N GLU A 18 -2.05 -5.29 0.70
CA GLU A 18 -2.96 -6.40 0.42
C GLU A 18 -3.21 -6.51 -1.09
N MET A 19 -2.97 -7.70 -1.63
CA MET A 19 -3.23 -8.01 -3.04
C MET A 19 -3.69 -9.47 -3.21
N SER A 20 -4.24 -9.79 -4.37
CA SER A 20 -4.63 -11.16 -4.69
C SER A 20 -3.42 -12.00 -5.11
N SER A 21 -3.56 -13.32 -4.99
CA SER A 21 -2.54 -14.27 -5.46
C SER A 21 -2.31 -14.19 -6.98
N ASN A 22 -3.35 -13.84 -7.75
CA ASN A 22 -3.26 -13.67 -9.19
C ASN A 22 -2.40 -12.46 -9.57
N ASP A 23 -2.60 -11.32 -8.89
CA ASP A 23 -1.75 -10.14 -9.11
C ASP A 23 -0.33 -10.40 -8.63
N ALA A 24 -0.14 -11.05 -7.49
CA ALA A 24 1.19 -11.41 -7.00
C ALA A 24 1.96 -12.26 -8.03
N ALA A 25 1.31 -13.26 -8.62
CA ALA A 25 1.91 -14.06 -9.69
C ALA A 25 2.23 -13.23 -10.94
N LYS A 26 1.34 -12.30 -11.32
CA LYS A 26 1.52 -11.41 -12.47
C LYS A 26 2.71 -10.45 -12.30
N TYR A 27 2.92 -9.93 -11.09
CA TYR A 27 4.03 -9.03 -10.77
C TYR A 27 5.29 -9.76 -10.27
N GLY A 28 5.26 -11.09 -10.17
CA GLY A 28 6.40 -11.91 -9.75
C GLY A 28 6.80 -11.69 -8.29
N VAL A 29 5.84 -11.41 -7.42
CA VAL A 29 6.04 -11.16 -5.99
C VAL A 29 5.39 -12.26 -5.14
N THR A 30 5.90 -12.45 -3.93
CA THR A 30 5.39 -13.49 -3.01
C THR A 30 5.01 -12.88 -1.68
N ASP A 31 4.14 -13.59 -0.93
CA ASP A 31 3.76 -13.21 0.43
C ASP A 31 4.99 -12.99 1.34
N GLY A 32 4.93 -11.97 2.19
CA GLY A 32 5.99 -11.59 3.12
C GLY A 32 7.22 -10.93 2.50
N LYS A 33 7.28 -10.73 1.17
CA LYS A 33 8.38 -10.02 0.52
C LYS A 33 8.09 -8.52 0.40
N PHE A 34 9.14 -7.72 0.46
CA PHE A 34 9.02 -6.29 0.26
C PHE A 34 8.94 -5.95 -1.23
N VAL A 35 8.04 -5.03 -1.54
CA VAL A 35 7.84 -4.49 -2.88
C VAL A 35 7.89 -2.97 -2.83
N LYS A 36 8.40 -2.39 -3.92
CA LYS A 36 8.32 -0.96 -4.16
C LYS A 36 7.01 -0.68 -4.89
N VAL A 37 6.17 0.13 -4.27
CA VAL A 37 4.92 0.63 -4.86
C VAL A 37 5.16 2.07 -5.26
N SER A 38 4.99 2.36 -6.55
CA SER A 38 5.25 3.70 -7.10
C SER A 38 4.00 4.27 -7.74
N SER A 39 3.83 5.59 -7.62
CA SER A 39 2.88 6.37 -8.41
C SER A 39 3.61 7.55 -9.04
N ARG A 40 2.89 8.36 -9.81
CA ARG A 40 3.43 9.62 -10.36
C ARG A 40 3.97 10.59 -9.30
N ARG A 41 3.57 10.46 -8.02
CA ARG A 41 3.94 11.39 -6.94
C ARG A 41 5.12 10.93 -6.08
N GLY A 42 5.48 9.65 -6.14
CA GLY A 42 6.51 9.08 -5.30
C GLY A 42 6.38 7.57 -5.17
N PHE A 43 7.10 7.01 -4.21
CA PHE A 43 7.08 5.58 -3.94
C PHE A 43 7.13 5.30 -2.43
N ILE A 44 6.73 4.10 -2.06
CA ILE A 44 6.88 3.53 -0.72
C ILE A 44 7.34 2.07 -0.85
N GLU A 45 7.92 1.54 0.21
CA GLU A 45 8.27 0.12 0.32
C GLU A 45 7.39 -0.52 1.39
N VAL A 46 6.76 -1.64 1.05
CA VAL A 46 5.77 -2.32 1.88
C VAL A 46 5.87 -3.83 1.70
N GLU A 47 5.50 -4.57 2.73
CA GLU A 47 5.47 -6.03 2.73
C GLU A 47 4.21 -6.55 2.02
N VAL A 48 4.35 -7.53 1.13
CA VAL A 48 3.21 -8.15 0.45
C VAL A 48 2.44 -9.02 1.44
N GLN A 49 1.13 -8.81 1.49
CA GLN A 49 0.20 -9.65 2.22
C GLN A 49 -0.86 -10.18 1.25
N LEU A 50 -0.83 -11.48 0.95
CA LEU A 50 -1.85 -12.09 0.11
C LEU A 50 -3.16 -12.25 0.88
N SER A 51 -4.27 -11.90 0.24
CA SER A 51 -5.58 -11.90 0.87
C SER A 51 -6.65 -12.44 -0.08
N GLU A 52 -7.46 -13.39 0.39
CA GLU A 52 -8.62 -13.88 -0.35
C GLU A 52 -9.73 -12.82 -0.51
N LYS A 53 -9.65 -11.73 0.29
CA LYS A 53 -10.58 -10.59 0.19
C LYS A 53 -10.15 -9.59 -0.88
N ALA A 54 -8.91 -9.68 -1.37
CA ALA A 54 -8.41 -8.77 -2.39
C ALA A 54 -9.05 -9.09 -3.74
N VAL A 55 -9.39 -8.03 -4.48
CA VAL A 55 -9.97 -8.13 -5.82
C VAL A 55 -8.85 -7.95 -6.84
N ASP A 56 -8.74 -8.88 -7.79
CA ASP A 56 -7.77 -8.82 -8.89
C ASP A 56 -7.78 -7.46 -9.60
N GLY A 57 -6.60 -6.93 -9.88
CA GLY A 57 -6.38 -5.62 -10.49
C GLY A 57 -6.46 -4.45 -9.49
N THR A 58 -6.65 -4.72 -8.20
CA THR A 58 -6.68 -3.70 -7.15
C THR A 58 -5.79 -4.10 -5.97
N VAL A 59 -5.29 -3.09 -5.27
CA VAL A 59 -4.48 -3.28 -4.06
C VAL A 59 -4.97 -2.36 -2.95
N PHE A 60 -4.79 -2.78 -1.72
CA PHE A 60 -5.11 -1.98 -0.55
C PHE A 60 -3.86 -1.73 0.28
N ILE A 61 -3.66 -0.46 0.66
CA ILE A 61 -2.54 -0.04 1.52
C ILE A 61 -3.09 0.77 2.69
N PRO A 62 -2.86 0.35 3.94
CA PRO A 62 -3.22 1.14 5.11
C PRO A 62 -2.40 2.43 5.20
N PHE A 63 -3.04 3.54 5.56
CA PHE A 63 -2.41 4.86 5.65
C PHE A 63 -1.80 5.19 7.03
N HIS A 64 -1.77 4.24 7.97
CA HIS A 64 -1.41 4.49 9.38
C HIS A 64 0.08 4.29 9.70
N PHE A 65 0.90 3.98 8.70
CA PHE A 65 2.36 3.83 8.81
C PHE A 65 3.05 5.11 8.36
N ALA A 66 4.01 5.59 9.16
CA ALA A 66 4.75 6.81 8.87
C ALA A 66 5.92 6.52 7.91
N GLU A 67 6.54 5.35 8.07
CA GLU A 67 7.62 4.80 7.25
C GLU A 67 7.19 4.52 5.80
N ALA A 68 5.91 4.25 5.58
CA ALA A 68 5.32 3.97 4.27
C ALA A 68 3.94 4.64 4.16
N ALA A 69 3.94 5.97 4.23
CA ALA A 69 2.71 6.75 4.19
C ALA A 69 2.01 6.62 2.83
N ALA A 70 0.86 5.93 2.77
CA ALA A 70 0.11 5.71 1.54
C ALA A 70 -0.23 7.01 0.78
N ASN A 71 -0.38 8.14 1.48
CA ASN A 71 -0.66 9.44 0.88
C ASN A 71 0.49 10.02 0.04
N VAL A 72 1.70 9.42 0.08
CA VAL A 72 2.77 9.68 -0.88
C VAL A 72 2.32 9.25 -2.30
N LEU A 73 1.47 8.24 -2.41
CA LEU A 73 1.01 7.67 -3.68
C LEU A 73 -0.26 8.31 -4.25
N THR A 74 -1.18 8.76 -3.38
CA THR A 74 -2.58 9.15 -3.71
C THR A 74 -2.69 10.33 -4.69
N ASN A 75 -3.87 10.69 -5.18
CA ASN A 75 -3.99 11.82 -6.10
C ASN A 75 -4.00 13.17 -5.35
N SER A 76 -3.52 14.24 -5.97
CA SER A 76 -3.73 15.63 -5.52
C SER A 76 -5.00 16.26 -6.11
N ALA A 77 -5.80 15.49 -6.86
CA ALA A 77 -7.08 15.94 -7.36
C ALA A 77 -8.10 16.00 -6.22
N GLU A 78 -8.93 17.03 -6.27
CA GLU A 78 -9.98 17.27 -5.30
C GLU A 78 -11.33 17.33 -6.01
N CYS A 79 -12.38 16.93 -5.31
CA CYS A 79 -13.75 17.10 -5.79
C CYS A 79 -14.09 18.59 -5.87
N PRO A 80 -14.52 19.14 -7.03
CA PRO A 80 -14.80 20.57 -7.18
C PRO A 80 -15.84 21.11 -6.19
N GLU A 81 -16.81 20.27 -5.81
CA GLU A 81 -17.93 20.70 -4.97
C GLU A 81 -17.65 20.63 -3.48
N SER A 82 -16.81 19.67 -3.04
CA SER A 82 -16.55 19.44 -1.62
C SER A 82 -15.14 19.80 -1.17
N GLY A 83 -14.21 20.00 -2.11
CA GLY A 83 -12.78 20.18 -1.82
C GLY A 83 -12.11 18.95 -1.22
N ILE A 84 -12.75 17.77 -1.25
CA ILE A 84 -12.20 16.54 -0.67
C ILE A 84 -11.21 15.92 -1.65
N ALA A 85 -10.00 15.62 -1.17
CA ALA A 85 -8.96 14.95 -1.93
C ALA A 85 -9.29 13.48 -2.25
N GLU A 86 -8.87 13.03 -3.43
CA GLU A 86 -9.08 11.65 -3.85
C GLU A 86 -8.00 10.70 -3.31
N VAL A 87 -8.39 9.91 -2.31
CA VAL A 87 -7.50 9.01 -1.55
C VAL A 87 -7.91 7.54 -1.63
N LYS A 88 -8.97 7.19 -2.36
CA LYS A 88 -9.46 5.81 -2.49
C LYS A 88 -8.99 5.14 -3.77
N VAL A 89 -8.76 5.91 -4.83
CA VAL A 89 -8.34 5.39 -6.13
C VAL A 89 -7.11 6.16 -6.64
N CYS A 90 -6.02 5.43 -6.88
CA CYS A 90 -4.87 5.95 -7.60
C CYS A 90 -4.18 4.81 -8.38
N ALA A 91 -3.60 5.13 -9.52
CA ALA A 91 -2.84 4.17 -10.31
C ALA A 91 -1.42 4.02 -9.72
N VAL A 92 -0.99 2.78 -9.57
CA VAL A 92 0.34 2.43 -9.04
C VAL A 92 1.00 1.36 -9.89
N THR A 93 2.33 1.32 -9.84
CA THR A 93 3.16 0.22 -10.33
C THR A 93 3.79 -0.51 -9.15
N ILE A 94 3.97 -1.82 -9.29
CA ILE A 94 4.53 -2.69 -8.25
C ILE A 94 5.78 -3.36 -8.83
N GLU A 95 6.88 -3.24 -8.10
CA GLU A 95 8.17 -3.81 -8.47
C GLU A 95 8.74 -4.58 -7.27
N PRO A 96 9.30 -5.78 -7.45
CA PRO A 96 10.07 -6.44 -6.41
C PRO A 96 11.24 -5.55 -5.95
N VAL A 97 11.46 -5.43 -4.64
CA VAL A 97 12.71 -4.88 -4.13
C VAL A 97 13.76 -5.98 -4.28
N GLY A 98 14.81 -5.73 -5.06
CA GLY A 98 15.92 -6.69 -5.23
C GLY A 98 16.61 -6.96 -3.90
N ASP A 99 17.12 -8.20 -3.73
CA ASP A 99 17.96 -8.59 -2.60
C ASP A 99 19.30 -7.82 -2.58
#